data_AF-A0A1X7K5T7-F1
#
_entry.id   AF-A0A1X7K5T7-F1
#
_cell.length_a   1.000
_cell.length_b   1.000
_cell.length_c   1.000
_cell.angle_alpha   90.00
_cell.angle_beta   90.00
_cell.angle_gamma   90.00
#
_symmetry.space_group_name_H-M   'P 1'
#
loop_
_entity.id
_entity.type
_entity.pdbx_description
1 polymer ?
#
loop_
_entity_poly.entity_id
_entity_poly.type
_entity_poly.pdbx_seq_one_letter_code
_entity_poly.pdbx_strand_id
1 'polypeptide(L)'
;MSANLPSEDRVPAEPFAWMSKTNPTGPYRFTLRSPASEAAMGIFLIVAGVGLVALLLADPSAPAIAMAVVLFVLAVGAGVLLLVMSVARARWIRAYKRVHGHVPPY
;
A
#
# COMPACT_ATOMS: atom_id res chain seq x y z
N MET A 1 -5.49 -13.22 -39.75
CA MET A 1 -4.09 -13.19 -39.29
C MET A 1 -3.99 -12.16 -38.19
N SER A 2 -4.05 -12.61 -36.93
CA SER A 2 -3.95 -11.73 -35.76
C SER A 2 -2.48 -11.59 -35.41
N ALA A 3 -1.92 -10.39 -35.60
CA ALA A 3 -0.53 -10.13 -35.27
C ALA A 3 -0.32 -10.25 -33.75
N ASN A 4 0.40 -11.30 -33.33
CA ASN A 4 0.97 -11.38 -31.99
C ASN A 4 2.06 -10.31 -31.88
N LEU A 5 1.68 -9.13 -31.40
CA LEU A 5 2.66 -8.12 -30.99
C LEU A 5 3.48 -8.68 -29.81
N PRO A 6 4.82 -8.50 -29.83
CA PRO A 6 5.69 -8.99 -28.76
C PRO A 6 5.20 -8.46 -27.41
N SER A 7 5.12 -9.34 -26.42
CA SER A 7 4.60 -9.06 -25.08
C SER A 7 5.44 -8.05 -24.28
N GLU A 8 6.53 -7.52 -24.83
CA GLU A 8 7.48 -6.65 -24.14
C GLU A 8 7.02 -5.18 -24.05
N ASP A 9 6.08 -4.73 -24.88
CA ASP A 9 5.63 -3.32 -24.91
C ASP A 9 4.38 -3.04 -24.06
N ARG A 10 3.79 -4.06 -23.40
CA ARG A 10 2.60 -3.87 -22.57
C ARG A 10 3.00 -3.48 -21.15
N VAL A 11 2.74 -2.24 -20.77
CA VAL A 11 2.79 -1.83 -19.36
C VAL A 11 1.92 -2.80 -18.54
N PRO A 12 2.44 -3.36 -17.43
CA PRO A 12 1.64 -4.23 -16.56
C PRO A 12 0.36 -3.52 -16.13
N ALA A 13 -0.72 -4.25 -15.90
CA ALA A 13 -1.95 -3.67 -15.37
C ALA A 13 -1.66 -2.89 -14.06
N GLU A 14 -2.29 -1.73 -13.88
CA GLU A 14 -2.10 -0.91 -12.68
C GLU A 14 -2.51 -1.71 -11.44
N PRO A 15 -1.59 -1.96 -10.48
CA PRO A 15 -1.94 -2.60 -9.24
C PRO A 15 -2.83 -1.65 -8.43
N PHE A 16 -3.94 -2.18 -7.89
CA PHE A 16 -4.91 -1.41 -7.09
C PHE A 16 -5.56 -0.26 -7.88
N ALA A 17 -6.01 -0.53 -9.11
CA ALA A 17 -6.65 0.46 -9.99
C ALA A 17 -7.80 1.26 -9.35
N TRP A 18 -8.52 0.66 -8.38
CA TRP A 18 -9.57 1.33 -7.60
C TRP A 18 -9.06 2.49 -6.71
N MET A 19 -7.75 2.61 -6.49
CA MET A 19 -7.10 3.75 -5.83
C MET A 19 -6.61 4.84 -6.80
N SER A 20 -6.67 4.59 -8.12
CA SER A 20 -6.17 5.51 -9.15
C SER A 20 -7.16 6.64 -9.46
N LYS A 21 -6.66 7.84 -9.79
CA LYS A 21 -7.49 9.02 -10.10
C LYS A 21 -8.30 8.86 -11.38
N THR A 22 -7.76 8.15 -12.37
CA THR A 22 -8.32 8.03 -13.72
C THR A 22 -9.38 6.94 -13.83
N ASN A 23 -9.44 6.00 -12.87
CA ASN A 23 -10.45 4.95 -12.88
C ASN A 23 -10.83 4.48 -11.46
N PRO A 24 -11.40 5.36 -10.61
CA PRO A 24 -11.91 4.98 -9.29
C PRO A 24 -13.17 4.12 -9.48
N THR A 25 -12.98 2.85 -9.88
CA THR A 25 -14.02 1.84 -10.10
C THR A 25 -14.51 1.26 -8.78
N GLY A 26 -14.74 2.12 -7.79
CA GLY A 26 -15.23 1.72 -6.49
C GLY A 26 -15.77 2.90 -5.67
N PRO A 27 -16.73 2.65 -4.76
CA PRO A 27 -17.32 3.69 -3.90
C PRO A 27 -16.33 4.27 -2.88
N TYR A 28 -15.13 3.71 -2.75
CA TYR A 28 -14.13 4.09 -1.76
C TYR A 28 -13.02 4.94 -2.37
N ARG A 29 -13.04 6.25 -2.12
CA ARG A 29 -11.97 7.18 -2.48
C ARG A 29 -10.86 7.09 -1.42
N PHE A 30 -9.81 6.34 -1.68
CA PHE A 30 -8.64 6.32 -0.79
C PHE A 30 -7.83 7.62 -0.93
N THR A 31 -7.47 8.24 0.19
CA THR A 31 -6.78 9.56 0.20
C THR A 31 -5.27 9.44 -0.06
N LEU A 32 -4.69 8.24 0.08
CA LEU A 32 -3.27 7.98 -0.12
C LEU A 32 -2.97 7.81 -1.62
N ARG A 33 -2.71 8.95 -2.27
CA ARG A 33 -2.66 9.04 -3.73
C ARG A 33 -1.30 8.75 -4.34
N SER A 34 -0.24 8.71 -3.55
CA SER A 34 1.12 8.41 -4.03
C SER A 34 1.73 7.25 -3.26
N PRO A 35 2.64 6.47 -3.88
CA PRO A 35 3.38 5.44 -3.16
C PRO A 35 4.13 6.00 -1.95
N ALA A 36 4.58 7.25 -2.02
CA ALA A 36 5.26 7.91 -0.92
C ALA A 36 4.32 8.14 0.28
N SER A 37 3.07 8.56 0.05
CA SER A 37 2.12 8.75 1.14
C SER A 37 1.63 7.43 1.73
N GLU A 38 1.45 6.40 0.89
CA GLU A 38 1.20 5.02 1.35
C GLU A 38 2.35 4.51 2.23
N ALA A 39 3.60 4.69 1.78
CA ALA A 39 4.76 4.27 2.55
C ALA A 39 4.88 5.03 3.88
N ALA A 40 4.71 6.35 3.87
CA ALA A 40 4.78 7.18 5.07
C ALA A 40 3.70 6.79 6.10
N MET A 41 2.45 6.63 5.65
CA MET A 41 1.35 6.18 6.51
C MET A 41 1.60 4.74 7.01
N GLY A 42 2.09 3.85 6.14
CA GLY A 42 2.41 2.48 6.51
C GLY A 42 3.47 2.38 7.60
N ILE A 43 4.57 3.12 7.45
CA ILE A 43 5.64 3.22 8.46
C ILE A 43 5.09 3.82 9.75
N PHE A 44 4.32 4.89 9.67
CA PHE A 44 3.71 5.53 10.84
C PHE A 44 2.85 4.54 11.63
N LEU A 45 1.97 3.79 10.96
CA LEU A 45 1.12 2.79 11.60
C LEU A 45 1.92 1.66 12.24
N ILE A 46 3.01 1.21 11.61
CA ILE A 46 3.90 0.20 12.18
C ILE A 46 4.56 0.72 13.45
N VAL A 47 5.17 1.92 13.39
CA VAL A 47 5.85 2.52 14.54
C VAL A 47 4.88 2.77 15.70
N ALA A 48 3.71 3.36 15.41
CA ALA A 48 2.68 3.61 16.42
C ALA A 48 2.13 2.31 17.01
N GLY A 49 1.88 1.30 16.17
CA GLY A 49 1.39 -0.02 16.60
C GLY A 49 2.39 -0.73 17.50
N VAL A 50 3.66 -0.77 17.11
CA VAL A 50 4.74 -1.35 17.94
C VAL A 50 4.89 -0.58 19.26
N GLY A 51 4.83 0.75 19.23
CA GLY A 51 4.91 1.58 20.43
C GLY A 51 3.75 1.32 21.41
N LEU A 52 2.51 1.25 20.92
CA LEU A 52 1.34 0.94 21.74
C LEU A 52 1.42 -0.47 22.34
N VAL A 53 1.86 -1.45 21.56
CA VAL A 53 2.05 -2.83 22.03
C VAL A 53 3.11 -2.89 23.11
N ALA A 54 4.24 -2.21 22.93
CA ALA A 54 5.28 -2.14 23.95
C ALA A 54 4.77 -1.51 25.26
N LEU A 55 3.97 -0.45 25.17
CA LEU A 55 3.33 0.18 26.34
C LEU A 55 2.35 -0.76 27.05
N LEU A 56 1.50 -1.47 26.30
CA LEU A 56 0.55 -2.44 26.85
C LEU A 56 1.22 -3.65 27.50
N LEU A 57 2.38 -4.04 27.00
CA LEU A 57 3.16 -5.17 27.52
C LEU A 57 4.16 -4.78 28.61
N ALA A 58 4.25 -3.49 28.97
CA ALA A 58 5.10 -3.04 30.07
C ALA A 58 4.65 -3.62 31.42
N ASP A 59 3.32 -3.73 31.63
CA ASP A 59 2.70 -4.43 32.76
C ASP A 59 1.62 -5.40 32.24
N PRO A 60 2.01 -6.62 31.84
CA PRO A 60 1.15 -7.50 31.07
C PRO A 60 0.08 -8.18 31.95
N SER A 61 -1.17 -7.80 31.73
CA SER A 61 -2.36 -8.53 32.18
C SER A 61 -3.01 -9.26 31.00
N ALA A 62 -3.79 -10.32 31.24
CA ALA A 62 -4.54 -11.02 30.19
C ALA A 62 -5.35 -10.08 29.26
N PRO A 63 -6.10 -9.08 29.75
CA PRO A 63 -6.78 -8.13 28.87
C PRO A 63 -5.81 -7.20 28.12
N ALA A 64 -4.70 -6.79 28.74
CA ALA A 64 -3.69 -5.97 28.06
C ALA A 64 -3.03 -6.72 26.90
N ILE A 65 -2.71 -8.01 27.10
CA ILE A 65 -2.17 -8.88 26.05
C ILE A 65 -3.17 -9.02 24.89
N ALA A 66 -4.45 -9.29 25.20
CA ALA A 66 -5.48 -9.39 24.18
C ALA A 66 -5.60 -8.09 23.36
N MET A 67 -5.60 -6.93 24.02
CA MET A 67 -5.61 -5.62 23.36
C MET A 67 -4.35 -5.36 22.53
N ALA A 68 -3.18 -5.75 23.05
CA ALA A 68 -1.92 -5.62 22.32
C ALA A 68 -1.95 -6.42 21.02
N VAL A 69 -2.44 -7.67 21.04
CA VAL A 69 -2.56 -8.49 19.83
C VAL A 69 -3.51 -7.84 18.81
N VAL A 70 -4.67 -7.36 19.25
CA VAL A 70 -5.65 -6.70 18.36
C VAL A 70 -5.05 -5.44 17.74
N LEU A 71 -4.43 -4.57 18.55
CA LEU A 71 -3.81 -3.34 18.06
C LEU A 71 -2.62 -3.62 17.15
N PHE A 72 -1.83 -4.65 17.45
CA PHE A 72 -0.74 -5.08 16.59
C PHE A 72 -1.27 -5.47 15.21
N VAL A 73 -2.26 -6.37 15.15
CA VAL A 73 -2.83 -6.83 13.88
C VAL A 73 -3.45 -5.66 13.10
N LEU A 74 -4.19 -4.78 13.76
CA LEU A 74 -4.84 -3.65 13.09
C LEU A 74 -3.83 -2.61 12.60
N ALA A 75 -2.92 -2.15 13.46
CA ALA A 75 -1.99 -1.08 13.10
C ALA A 75 -0.83 -1.60 12.25
N VAL A 76 -0.11 -2.61 12.74
CA VAL A 76 1.06 -3.15 12.03
C VAL A 76 0.61 -3.90 10.77
N GLY A 77 -0.48 -4.66 10.82
CA GLY A 77 -1.03 -5.32 9.64
C GLY A 77 -1.47 -4.34 8.56
N ALA A 78 -2.22 -3.28 8.92
CA ALA A 78 -2.57 -2.23 7.97
C ALA A 78 -1.33 -1.49 7.44
N GLY A 79 -0.34 -1.24 8.29
CA GLY A 79 0.89 -0.57 7.88
C GLY A 79 1.72 -1.40 6.89
N VAL A 80 1.83 -2.71 7.11
CA VAL A 80 2.47 -3.65 6.17
C VAL A 80 1.71 -3.70 4.85
N LEU A 81 0.37 -3.74 4.90
CA LEU A 81 -0.46 -3.70 3.69
C LEU A 81 -0.17 -2.45 2.85
N LEU A 82 -0.11 -1.27 3.49
CA LEU A 82 0.23 -0.01 2.81
C LEU A 82 1.65 -0.02 2.23
N LEU A 83 2.61 -0.63 2.93
CA LEU A 83 3.96 -0.79 2.40
C LEU A 83 3.97 -1.69 1.15
N VAL A 84 3.26 -2.83 1.17
CA VAL A 84 3.14 -3.72 0.00
C VAL A 84 2.50 -2.97 -1.18
N MET A 85 1.43 -2.22 -0.92
CA MET A 85 0.77 -1.37 -1.92
C MET A 85 1.73 -0.34 -2.51
N SER A 86 2.49 0.35 -1.66
CA SER A 86 3.46 1.36 -2.10
C SER A 86 4.55 0.76 -3.00
N VAL A 87 5.10 -0.41 -2.65
CA VAL A 87 6.13 -1.07 -3.44
C VAL A 87 5.57 -1.53 -4.78
N ALA A 88 4.37 -2.11 -4.80
CA ALA A 88 3.71 -2.53 -6.03
C ALA A 88 3.45 -1.34 -6.98
N ARG A 89 2.88 -0.24 -6.46
CA ARG A 89 2.64 0.98 -7.24
C ARG A 89 3.95 1.63 -7.69
N ALA A 90 4.98 1.68 -6.84
CA ALA A 90 6.30 2.21 -7.21
C ALA A 90 6.99 1.39 -8.31
N ARG A 91 6.83 0.05 -8.31
CA ARG A 91 7.31 -0.82 -9.39
C ARG A 91 6.55 -0.55 -10.69
N TRP A 92 5.22 -0.43 -10.60
CA TRP A 92 4.39 -0.12 -11.76
C TRP A 92 4.71 1.25 -12.37
N ILE A 93 4.89 2.31 -11.58
CA ILE A 93 5.32 3.64 -12.07
C ILE A 93 6.62 3.56 -12.84
N ARG A 94 7.60 2.81 -12.31
CA ARG A 94 8.89 2.62 -12.98
C ARG A 94 8.73 1.89 -14.32
N ALA A 95 7.81 0.92 -14.41
CA ALA A 95 7.48 0.28 -15.68
C ALA A 95 6.75 1.23 -16.64
N TYR A 96 5.74 1.96 -16.15
CA TYR A 96 4.97 2.95 -16.92
C TYR A 96 5.88 4.03 -17.51
N LYS A 97 6.76 4.62 -16.69
CA LYS A 97 7.70 5.68 -17.11
C LYS A 97 8.69 5.20 -18.18
N ARG A 98 9.11 3.93 -18.12
CA ARG A 98 9.99 3.34 -19.15
C ARG A 98 9.30 3.23 -20.51
N VAL A 99 8.00 2.95 -20.53
CA VAL A 99 7.25 2.78 -21.78
C VAL A 99 6.70 4.11 -22.31
N HIS A 100 6.21 5.00 -21.44
CA HIS A 100 5.51 6.23 -21.84
C HIS A 100 6.38 7.50 -21.77
N GLY A 101 7.59 7.44 -21.21
CA GLY A 101 8.49 8.59 -21.08
C GLY A 101 8.08 9.64 -20.04
N HIS A 102 6.88 9.55 -19.47
CA HIS A 102 6.39 10.44 -18.40
C HIS A 102 5.83 9.65 -17.21
N VAL A 103 5.59 10.34 -16.10
CA VAL A 103 4.91 9.76 -14.93
C VAL A 103 3.40 9.66 -15.19
N PRO A 104 2.71 8.65 -14.64
CA PRO A 104 1.27 8.52 -14.79
C PRO A 104 0.55 9.71 -14.12
N PRO A 105 -0.58 10.18 -14.69
CA PRO A 105 -1.36 11.28 -14.13
C PRO A 105 -2.05 10.83 -12.83
N TYR A 106 -1.55 11.33 -11.69
CA TYR A 106 -2.09 11.09 -10.34
C TYR A 106 -3.11 12.11 -9.89
#